data_AF-A0A4P9XQ09-F1
#
_entry.id   AF-A0A4P9XQ09-F1
#
_cell.length_a   1.000
_cell.length_b   1.000
_cell.length_c   1.000
_cell.angle_alpha   90.00
_cell.angle_beta   90.00
_cell.angle_gamma   90.00
#
_symmetry.space_group_name_H-M   'P 1'
#
loop_
_entity.id
_entity.type
_entity.pdbx_description
1 polymer ?
#
loop_
_entity_poly.entity_id
_entity_poly.type
_entity_poly.pdbx_seq_one_letter_code
_entity_poly.pdbx_strand_id
1 'polypeptide(L)' 'QELLAERFPIPRYIVCDQNGSQARFLLSKLNPSTTHMSGGQYGQPAGQAIFTDDVSLQVFMEHLKKLAVSGSS' A
#
# COMPACT_ATOMS: atom_id res chain seq x y z
N GLN A 1 22.06 -0.29 11.60
CA GLN A 1 22.32 -1.73 11.30
C GLN A 1 21.91 -2.67 12.42
N GLU A 2 21.46 -2.16 13.58
CA GLU A 2 20.98 -2.93 14.74
C GLU A 2 19.96 -4.01 14.38
N LEU A 3 18.91 -3.68 13.63
CA LEU A 3 17.89 -4.64 13.18
C LEU A 3 18.44 -5.82 12.36
N LEU A 4 19.57 -5.66 11.66
CA LEU A 4 20.20 -6.74 10.89
C LEU A 4 21.01 -7.68 11.80
N ALA A 5 21.55 -7.18 12.91
CA ALA A 5 22.37 -7.94 13.84
C ALA A 5 21.53 -8.74 14.84
N GLU A 6 20.35 -8.24 15.23
CA GLU A 6 19.53 -8.83 16.29
C GLU A 6 18.48 -9.84 15.80
N ARG A 7 18.13 -9.82 14.51
CA ARG A 7 17.06 -10.66 13.96
C ARG A 7 17.59 -11.99 13.43
N PHE A 8 16.87 -13.07 13.74
CA PHE A 8 17.11 -14.40 13.20
C PHE A 8 15.81 -14.97 12.59
N PRO A 9 15.79 -15.40 11.32
CA PRO A 9 16.90 -15.35 10.36
C PRO A 9 17.26 -13.91 9.96
N ILE A 10 18.50 -13.72 9.50
CA ILE A 10 18.99 -12.40 9.06
C ILE A 10 18.10 -11.91 7.91
N PRO A 11 17.47 -10.73 8.02
CA PRO A 11 16.59 -10.22 6.98
C PRO A 11 17.40 -9.72 5.78
N ARG A 12 16.80 -9.82 4.58
CA ARG A 12 17.38 -9.27 3.35
C ARG A 12 17.32 -7.75 3.37
N TYR A 13 18.47 -7.10 3.28
CA TYR A 13 18.58 -5.64 3.13
C TYR A 13 18.54 -5.24 1.65
N ILE A 14 17.69 -4.28 1.29
CA ILE A 14 17.51 -3.79 -0.08
C ILE A 14 17.62 -2.26 -0.05
N VAL A 15 18.57 -1.73 -0.83
CA VAL A 15 18.68 -0.30 -1.12
C VAL A 15 18.10 -0.07 -2.51
N CYS A 16 17.25 0.94 -2.64
CA CYS A 16 16.63 1.27 -3.92
C CYS A 16 16.28 2.75 -3.98
N ASP A 17 16.24 3.26 -5.20
CA ASP A 17 15.82 4.62 -5.52
C ASP A 17 14.48 4.60 -6.27
N GLN A 18 13.86 5.77 -6.40
CA GLN A 18 12.64 5.94 -7.19
C GLN A 18 12.87 5.43 -8.62
N ASN A 19 11.87 4.73 -9.17
CA ASN A 19 11.89 4.09 -10.49
C ASN A 19 12.90 2.94 -10.66
N GLY A 20 13.68 2.60 -9.62
CA GLY A 20 14.54 1.43 -9.62
C GLY A 20 13.76 0.12 -9.57
N SER A 21 14.28 -0.94 -10.19
CA SER A 21 13.61 -2.25 -10.25
C SER A 21 13.35 -2.86 -8.86
N GLN A 22 14.20 -2.54 -7.89
CA GLN A 22 14.10 -2.98 -6.50
C GLN A 22 13.05 -2.21 -5.70
N ALA A 23 12.62 -1.01 -6.13
CA ALA A 23 11.58 -0.25 -5.44
C ALA A 23 10.22 -0.97 -5.42
N ARG A 24 10.02 -1.96 -6.30
CA ARG A 24 8.82 -2.82 -6.32
C ARG A 24 8.61 -3.61 -5.03
N PHE A 25 9.68 -3.93 -4.29
CA PHE A 25 9.57 -4.55 -2.96
C PHE A 25 8.81 -3.64 -1.99
N LEU A 26 9.01 -2.33 -2.09
CA LEU A 26 8.24 -1.35 -1.33
C LEU A 26 6.82 -1.19 -1.91
N LEU A 27 6.69 -0.91 -3.22
CA LEU A 27 5.40 -0.59 -3.84
C LEU A 27 4.34 -1.69 -3.67
N SER A 28 4.74 -2.97 -3.71
CA SER A 28 3.84 -4.12 -3.49
C SER A 28 3.37 -4.30 -2.04
N LYS A 29 3.93 -3.54 -1.09
CA LYS A 29 3.57 -3.58 0.35
C LYS A 29 2.82 -2.34 0.81
N LEU A 30 2.74 -1.31 -0.03
CA LEU A 30 2.04 -0.08 0.28
C LEU A 30 0.54 -0.23 0.05
N ASN A 31 -0.23 0.56 0.78
CA ASN A 31 -1.67 0.67 0.55
C ASN A 31 -1.94 1.44 -0.76
N PRO A 32 -2.74 0.92 -1.70
CA PRO A 32 -3.05 1.58 -2.97
C PRO A 32 -4.09 2.70 -2.80
N SER A 33 -3.77 3.74 -2.02
CA SER A 33 -4.65 4.92 -1.84
C SER A 33 -4.80 5.74 -3.12
N THR A 34 -3.78 5.70 -3.99
CA THR A 34 -3.77 6.33 -5.32
C THR A 34 -3.39 5.26 -6.32
N THR A 35 -4.23 5.00 -7.32
CA THR A 35 -4.00 4.00 -8.37
C THR A 35 -4.17 4.59 -9.76
N HIS A 36 -3.97 3.78 -10.78
CA HIS A 36 -4.26 4.16 -12.17
C HIS A 36 -5.76 4.40 -12.43
N MET A 37 -6.64 3.86 -11.58
CA MET A 37 -8.10 4.00 -11.69
C MET A 37 -8.64 5.18 -10.89
N SER A 38 -7.87 5.75 -9.97
CA SER A 38 -8.28 6.92 -9.17
C SER A 38 -8.24 8.21 -9.99
N GLY A 39 -8.70 8.17 -11.25
CA GLY A 39 -8.64 9.21 -12.27
C GLY A 39 -8.74 10.60 -11.64
N GLY A 40 -7.67 11.37 -11.79
CA GLY A 40 -7.44 12.58 -11.01
C GLY A 40 -8.65 13.52 -11.08
N GLN A 41 -9.37 13.64 -9.96
CA GLN A 41 -10.13 14.84 -9.67
C GLN A 41 -9.09 15.97 -9.65
N TYR A 42 -9.18 16.88 -10.62
CA TYR A 42 -8.32 18.06 -10.77
C TYR A 42 -7.93 18.65 -9.39
N GLY A 43 -6.64 18.67 -9.08
CA GLY A 43 -6.09 19.51 -7.99
C GLY A 43 -5.64 18.83 -6.70
N GLN A 44 -5.72 17.50 -6.55
CA GLN A 44 -5.07 16.83 -5.41
C GLN A 44 -3.60 16.55 -5.72
N PRO A 45 -2.64 16.87 -4.82
CA PRO A 45 -1.26 16.44 -4.97
C PRO A 45 -1.24 14.92 -4.91
N ALA A 46 -1.20 14.28 -6.09
CA ALA A 46 -1.18 12.84 -6.18
C ALA A 46 0.21 12.36 -5.71
N GLY A 47 0.25 11.67 -4.56
CA GLY A 47 1.37 10.82 -4.21
C GLY A 47 1.63 9.78 -5.31
N GLN A 48 2.74 9.06 -5.23
CA GLN A 48 3.09 8.04 -6.22
C GLN A 48 1.95 7.03 -6.42
N ALA A 49 1.41 6.97 -7.64
CA ALA A 49 0.36 6.02 -7.99
C ALA A 49 0.92 4.58 -7.95
N ILE A 50 0.15 3.68 -7.34
CA ILE A 50 0.44 2.24 -7.30
C ILE A 50 -0.39 1.56 -8.38
N PHE A 51 0.29 0.92 -9.33
CA PHE A 51 -0.35 0.21 -10.44
C PHE A 51 -0.80 -1.17 -9.99
N THR A 52 -1.95 -1.22 -9.31
CA THR A 52 -2.65 -2.45 -8.91
C THR A 52 -4.16 -2.25 -8.98
N ASP A 53 -4.89 -3.36 -9.06
CA ASP A 53 -6.35 -3.45 -8.92
C ASP A 53 -6.78 -3.82 -7.48
N ASP A 54 -5.82 -3.95 -6.55
CA ASP A 54 -6.11 -4.21 -5.14
C ASP A 54 -6.94 -3.08 -4.52
N VAL A 55 -7.78 -3.46 -3.56
CA VAL A 55 -8.60 -2.51 -2.79
C VAL A 55 -7.73 -1.71 -1.82
N SER A 56 -7.98 -0.41 -1.72
CA SER A 56 -7.36 0.40 -0.69
C SER A 56 -7.96 0.07 0.68
N LEU A 57 -7.19 0.34 1.74
CA LEU A 57 -7.64 0.21 3.13
C LEU A 57 -8.91 1.03 3.39
N GLN A 58 -9.07 2.19 2.74
CA GLN A 58 -10.29 3.00 2.87
C GLN A 58 -11.52 2.23 2.39
N VAL A 59 -11.48 1.70 1.16
CA VAL A 59 -12.58 0.92 0.59
C VAL A 59 -12.86 -0.32 1.44
N PHE A 60 -11.81 -1.02 1.88
CA PHE A 60 -11.94 -2.15 2.81
C PHE A 60 -12.67 -1.75 4.10
N MET A 61 -12.24 -0.66 4.75
CA MET A 61 -12.85 -0.20 6.00
C MET A 61 -14.28 0.29 5.81
N GLU A 62 -14.63 0.90 4.67
CA GLU A 62 -16.02 1.26 4.34
C GLU A 62 -16.91 0.02 4.25
N HIS A 63 -16.44 -1.03 3.58
CA HIS A 63 -17.17 -2.29 3.46
C HIS A 63 -17.29 -2.99 4.81
N LEU A 64 -16.20 -3.05 5.58
CA LEU A 64 -16.19 -3.63 6.93
C LEU A 64 -17.19 -2.92 7.84
N LYS A 65 -17.18 -1.58 7.87
CA LYS A 65 -18.12 -0.80 8.70
C LYS A 65 -19.57 -1.08 8.34
N LYS A 66 -19.91 -1.13 7.04
CA LYS A 66 -21.27 -1.43 6.56
C LYS A 66 -21.74 -2.80 7.06
N LEU A 67 -20.90 -3.83 6.94
CA LEU A 67 -21.23 -5.18 7.38
C LEU A 67 -21.32 -5.30 8.91
N ALA A 68 -20.44 -4.60 9.64
CA ALA A 68 -20.44 -4.64 11.10
C ALA A 68 -21.72 -4.03 11.71
N VAL A 69 -22.33 -3.03 11.06
CA VAL A 69 -23.55 -2.36 11.55
C VAL A 69 -24.84 -2.85 10.91
N SER A 70 -24.77 -3.67 9.85
CA SER A 70 -25.98 -4.12 9.13
C SER A 70 -26.86 -5.09 9.91
N GLY A 71 -26.37 -5.68 11.01
CA GLY A 71 -27.11 -6.61 11.86
C GLY A 71 -27.46 -7.92 11.17
N SER A 72 -27.46 -9.03 11.91
CA SER A 72 -28.10 -10.28 11.47
C SER A 72 -29.57 -10.22 11.87
N SER A 73 -30.41 -9.57 11.06
CA SER A 73 -31.87 -9.67 11.18
C SER A 73 -32.38 -10.95 10.54
#